data_AF-A0A0C2FBV4-F1
#
_entry.id   AF-A0A0C2FBV4-F1
#
_cell.length_a   1.000
_cell.length_b   1.000
_cell.length_c   1.000
_cell.angle_alpha   90.00
_cell.angle_beta   90.00
_cell.angle_gamma   90.00
#
_symmetry.space_group_name_H-M   'P 1'
#
loop_
_entity.id
_entity.type
_entity.pdbx_description
1 polymer ?
#
loop_
_entity_poly.entity_id
_entity_poly.type
_entity_poly.pdbx_seq_one_letter_code
_entity_poly.pdbx_strand_id
1 'polypeptide(L)'
;TDAYKNPNAPVYVISGSAGCHSAYAEFSDTPWPFSAARVNDYGYTILTVANSTHIHLEQISIEKNDSVVDEAWIVKDKLHTHSAALRESRQD
;
A
#
# COMPACT_ATOMS: atom_id res chain seq x y z
N THR A 1 -2.23 0.63 -16.59
CA THR A 1 -2.96 -0.44 -15.88
C THR A 1 -3.14 -0.01 -14.44
N ASP A 2 -4.29 -0.30 -13.84
CA ASP A 2 -4.52 -0.04 -12.41
C ASP A 2 -3.73 -1.07 -11.59
N ALA A 3 -2.64 -0.62 -10.94
CA ALA A 3 -1.70 -1.49 -10.23
C ALA A 3 -2.34 -2.18 -9.01
N TYR A 4 -3.48 -1.68 -8.53
CA TYR A 4 -4.16 -2.21 -7.34
C TYR A 4 -5.37 -3.07 -7.68
N LYS A 5 -5.73 -3.20 -8.96
CA LYS A 5 -6.77 -4.10 -9.43
C LYS A 5 -6.19 -5.42 -9.94
N ASN A 6 -6.61 -6.52 -9.34
CA ASN A 6 -6.15 -7.89 -9.66
C ASN A 6 -4.63 -8.04 -9.70
N PRO A 7 -3.87 -7.48 -8.74
CA PRO A 7 -2.41 -7.52 -8.81
C PRO A 7 -1.92 -8.99 -8.77
N ASN A 8 -0.98 -9.32 -9.65
CA ASN A 8 -0.38 -10.65 -9.74
C ASN A 8 0.48 -10.98 -8.50
N ALA A 9 1.10 -9.95 -7.93
CA ALA A 9 1.88 -10.02 -6.70
C ALA A 9 1.15 -9.30 -5.55
N PRO A 10 1.51 -9.55 -4.28
CA PRO A 10 1.00 -8.78 -3.16
C PRO A 10 1.31 -7.29 -3.29
N VAL A 11 0.40 -6.45 -2.80
CA VAL A 11 0.68 -5.03 -2.55
C VAL A 11 1.38 -4.95 -1.19
N TYR A 12 2.61 -4.42 -1.18
CA TYR A 12 3.38 -4.25 0.04
C TYR A 12 3.10 -2.86 0.63
N VAL A 13 2.65 -2.84 1.89
CA VAL A 13 2.36 -1.61 2.64
C VAL A 13 3.25 -1.61 3.87
N ILE A 14 3.95 -0.49 4.09
CA ILE A 14 4.82 -0.32 5.25
C ILE A 14 4.21 0.75 6.15
N SER A 15 3.79 0.35 7.35
CA SER A 15 3.23 1.23 8.39
C SER A 15 4.07 1.13 9.65
N GLY A 16 5.31 1.65 9.55
CA GLY A 16 6.31 1.61 10.62
C GLY A 16 6.53 2.96 11.30
N SER A 17 5.69 3.96 11.03
CA SER A 17 5.89 5.35 11.45
C SER A 17 5.02 5.75 12.66
N ALA A 18 4.84 4.85 13.63
CA ALA A 18 4.04 5.15 14.83
C ALA A 18 4.70 6.16 15.80
N GLY A 19 5.95 6.56 15.55
CA GLY A 19 6.74 7.41 16.44
C GLY A 19 7.68 6.60 17.32
N CYS A 20 8.98 6.63 16.99
CA CYS A 20 10.03 5.99 17.76
C CYS A 20 11.08 7.06 18.17
N HIS A 21 12.01 6.73 19.05
CA HIS A 21 13.12 7.61 19.43
C HIS A 21 14.12 7.95 18.30
N SER A 22 14.03 7.23 17.17
CA SER A 22 14.87 7.47 15.98
C SER A 22 14.24 8.52 15.07
N ALA A 23 15.04 9.11 14.18
CA ALA A 23 14.54 10.01 13.15
C ALA A 23 13.64 9.29 12.12
N TYR A 24 13.00 10.09 11.26
CA TYR A 24 12.21 9.63 10.11
C TYR A 24 12.98 8.68 9.19
N ALA A 25 12.25 7.94 8.36
CA ALA A 25 12.86 7.07 7.37
C ALA A 25 13.61 7.91 6.32
N GLU A 26 14.81 7.46 5.95
CA GLU A 26 15.52 8.04 4.81
C GLU A 26 15.02 7.41 3.51
N PHE A 27 14.65 8.27 2.56
CA PHE A 27 14.25 7.85 1.22
C PHE A 27 15.28 8.32 0.19
N SER A 28 15.62 7.46 -0.76
CA SER A 28 16.34 7.86 -1.99
C SER A 28 15.53 8.92 -2.75
N ASP A 29 16.19 9.94 -3.30
CA ASP A 29 15.52 10.95 -4.14
C ASP A 29 14.76 10.30 -5.30
N THR A 30 15.38 9.28 -5.92
CA THR A 30 14.76 8.50 -6.98
C THR A 30 14.03 7.29 -6.37
N PRO A 31 12.69 7.22 -6.43
CA PRO A 31 11.97 6.02 -6.05
C PRO A 31 12.23 4.90 -7.07
N TRP A 32 12.27 3.66 -6.57
CA TRP A 32 12.25 2.50 -7.46
C TRP A 32 10.91 2.41 -8.19
N PRO A 33 10.85 1.83 -9.41
CA PRO A 33 9.61 1.76 -10.19
C PRO A 33 8.44 1.06 -9.48
N PHE A 34 8.72 0.18 -8.51
CA PHE A 34 7.70 -0.52 -7.70
C PHE A 34 7.25 0.24 -6.45
N SER A 35 7.88 1.38 -6.13
CA SER A 35 7.56 2.20 -4.95
C SER A 35 6.53 3.26 -5.34
N ALA A 36 5.24 2.90 -5.26
CA ALA A 36 4.14 3.76 -5.71
C ALA A 36 3.98 5.05 -4.89
N ALA A 37 4.04 4.97 -3.56
CA ALA A 37 3.92 6.10 -2.64
C ALA A 37 4.94 5.97 -1.49
N ARG A 38 5.38 7.11 -0.97
CA ARG A 38 6.27 7.21 0.19
C ARG A 38 5.87 8.45 0.99
N VAL A 39 5.48 8.24 2.24
CA VAL A 39 5.13 9.32 3.17
C VAL A 39 6.13 9.26 4.32
N ASN A 40 6.70 10.41 4.68
CA ASN A 40 7.69 10.51 5.76
C ASN A 40 7.15 11.25 6.99
N ASP A 41 5.90 10.95 7.33
CA ASP A 41 5.20 11.52 8.47
C ASP A 41 5.03 10.42 9.53
N TYR A 42 5.03 10.80 10.80
CA TYR A 42 4.47 9.95 11.84
C TYR A 42 2.95 9.84 11.71
N GLY A 43 2.44 8.66 12.02
CA GLY A 43 1.07 8.33 11.71
C GLY A 43 0.69 6.90 11.99
N TYR A 44 -0.47 6.53 11.45
CA TYR A 44 -1.02 5.18 11.51
C TYR A 44 -1.77 4.86 10.23
N THR A 45 -2.08 3.58 10.02
CA THR A 45 -2.82 3.12 8.85
C THR A 45 -4.13 2.50 9.26
N ILE A 46 -5.21 2.85 8.57
CA ILE A 46 -6.50 2.18 8.67
C ILE A 46 -6.64 1.25 7.47
N LEU A 47 -7.00 0.00 7.74
CA LEU A 47 -7.36 -1.00 6.74
C LEU A 47 -8.82 -1.37 6.94
N THR A 48 -9.65 -1.04 5.95
CA THR A 48 -11.08 -1.37 5.94
C THR A 48 -11.35 -2.46 4.92
N VAL A 49 -11.75 -3.65 5.39
CA VAL A 49 -12.26 -4.71 4.52
C VAL A 49 -13.71 -4.39 4.18
N ALA A 50 -13.94 -3.70 3.07
CA ALA A 50 -15.27 -3.25 2.68
C ALA A 50 -16.20 -4.41 2.27
N ASN A 51 -15.65 -5.42 1.60
CA ASN A 51 -16.35 -6.66 1.20
C ASN A 51 -15.35 -7.73 0.73
N SER A 52 -15.85 -8.83 0.16
CA SER A 52 -15.03 -9.95 -0.31
C SER A 52 -14.07 -9.63 -1.47
N THR A 53 -14.17 -8.45 -2.09
CA THR A 53 -13.38 -8.06 -3.26
C THR A 53 -12.63 -6.73 -3.09
N HIS A 54 -12.89 -5.96 -2.03
CA HIS A 54 -12.33 -4.62 -1.86
C HIS A 54 -11.77 -4.41 -0.45
N ILE A 55 -10.53 -3.92 -0.39
CA ILE A 55 -9.89 -3.38 0.80
C ILE A 55 -9.55 -1.92 0.53
N HIS A 56 -9.90 -1.03 1.45
CA HIS A 56 -9.47 0.37 1.45
C HIS A 56 -8.38 0.56 2.49
N LEU A 57 -7.31 1.24 2.08
CA LEU A 57 -6.18 1.61 2.92
C LEU A 57 -6.10 3.13 2.99
N GLU A 58 -5.91 3.65 4.19
CA GLU A 58 -5.65 5.06 4.46
C GLU A 58 -4.41 5.18 5.34
N GLN A 59 -3.42 5.98 4.92
CA GLN A 59 -2.34 6.42 5.80
C GLN A 59 -2.70 7.79 6.36
N ILE A 60 -2.73 7.89 7.69
CA ILE A 60 -3.12 9.09 8.42
C ILE A 60 -1.89 9.67 9.10
N SER A 61 -1.66 10.96 8.90
CA SER A 61 -0.56 11.72 9.51
C SER A 61 -1.04 12.45 10.76
N ILE A 62 -0.43 12.16 11.90
CA ILE A 62 -0.69 12.91 13.14
C ILE A 62 -0.04 14.29 13.12
N GLU A 63 0.98 14.48 12.27
CA GLU A 63 1.68 15.76 12.09
C GLU A 63 0.85 16.76 11.29
N LYS A 64 -0.08 16.25 10.49
CA LYS A 64 -0.99 17.05 9.65
C LYS A 64 -2.41 16.96 10.18
N ASN A 65 -2.58 17.05 11.50
CA ASN A 65 -3.88 17.13 12.17
C ASN A 65 -4.82 15.95 11.80
N ASP A 66 -4.29 14.72 11.88
CA ASP A 66 -4.99 13.48 11.56
C ASP A 66 -5.59 13.43 10.14
N SER A 67 -4.91 14.05 9.18
CA SER A 67 -5.33 14.02 7.77
C SER A 67 -4.86 12.76 7.05
N VAL A 68 -5.68 12.30 6.10
CA VAL A 68 -5.30 11.26 5.15
C VAL A 68 -4.27 11.83 4.17
N VAL A 69 -3.08 11.22 4.16
CA VAL A 69 -1.93 11.65 3.35
C VAL A 69 -1.60 10.69 2.20
N ASP A 70 -2.13 9.47 2.25
CA ASP A 70 -2.15 8.52 1.15
C ASP A 70 -3.36 7.60 1.28
N GLU A 71 -3.92 7.15 0.15
CA GLU A 71 -4.99 6.16 0.13
C GLU A 71 -4.93 5.24 -1.09
N ALA A 72 -5.40 4.00 -0.92
CA ALA A 72 -5.51 3.05 -2.03
C ALA A 72 -6.66 2.06 -1.83
N TRP A 73 -7.34 1.73 -2.94
CA TRP A 73 -8.24 0.59 -3.00
C TRP A 73 -7.53 -0.60 -3.63
N ILE A 74 -7.38 -1.69 -2.87
CA ILE A 74 -6.91 -2.98 -3.39
C ILE A 74 -8.13 -3.81 -3.76
N VAL A 75 -8.25 -4.13 -5.05
CA VAL A 75 -9.42 -4.77 -5.62
C VAL A 75 -9.04 -6.12 -6.23
N LYS A 76 -9.82 -7.16 -5.93
CA LYS A 76 -9.73 -8.46 -6.60
C LYS A 76 -11.09 -8.89 -7.09
N ASP A 77 -11.19 -9.28 -8.35
CA ASP A 77 -12.40 -9.89 -8.89
C ASP A 77 -12.69 -11.21 -8.16
N LYS A 78 -13.95 -11.62 -8.15
CA LYS A 78 -14.34 -12.90 -7.53
C LYS A 78 -13.56 -14.03 -8.17
N LEU A 79 -13.02 -14.92 -7.34
CA LEU A 79 -12.17 -16.05 -7.75
C LEU A 79 -10.81 -15.65 -8.33
N HIS A 80 -10.42 -14.37 -8.32
CA HIS A 80 -9.06 -13.91 -8.62
C HIS A 80 -8.13 -14.17 -7.44
N THR A 81 -8.05 -15.43 -7.03
CA THR A 81 -7.16 -15.92 -5.98
C THR A 81 -5.81 -16.27 -6.58
N HIS A 82 -4.75 -15.99 -5.83
CA HIS A 82 -3.40 -16.34 -6.22
C HIS A 82 -3.29 -17.84 -6.52
N SER A 83 -2.58 -18.20 -7.60
CA SER A 83 -2.39 -19.58 -8.08
C SER A 83 -0.96 -19.80 -8.56
N ALA A 84 -0.55 -21.06 -8.76
CA ALA A 84 0.75 -21.37 -9.36
C ALA A 84 0.88 -20.75 -10.77
N ALA A 85 -0.17 -20.82 -11.59
CA ALA A 85 -0.21 -20.23 -12.93
C ALA A 85 0.01 -18.71 -12.91
N LEU A 86 -0.57 -17.99 -11.94
CA LEU A 86 -0.37 -16.54 -11.79
C LEU A 86 1.07 -16.17 -11.40
N ARG A 87 1.82 -17.06 -10.74
CA ARG A 87 3.24 -16.82 -10.44
C ARG A 87 4.13 -16.98 -11.66
N GLU A 88 3.72 -17.81 -12.61
CA GLU A 88 4.49 -18.13 -13.81
C GLU A 88 4.25 -17.12 -14.93
N SER A 89 3.10 -16.43 -14.93
CA SER A 89 2.85 -15.33 -15.85
C SER A 89 3.78 -14.16 -15.54
N ARG A 90 4.84 -14.00 -16.34
CA ARG A 90 5.67 -12.79 -16.34
C ARG A 90 4.86 -11.65 -16.97
N GLN A 91 4.92 -10.48 -16.35
CA GLN A 91 4.52 -9.24 -16.99
C GLN A 91 5.76 -8.69 -17.69
N ASP A 92 5.71 -8.69 -19.02
CA ASP A 92 6.72 -8.11 -19.90
C ASP A 92 6.63 -6.57 -19.90
#